data_AF-A0A101QMC6-F1
#
_entry.id   AF-A0A101QMC6-F1
#
_cell.length_a   1.000
_cell.length_b   1.000
_cell.length_c   1.000
_cell.angle_alpha   90.00
_cell.angle_beta   90.00
_cell.angle_gamma   90.00
#
_symmetry.space_group_name_H-M   'P 1'
#
loop_
_entity.id
_entity.type
_entity.pdbx_description
1 polymer ?
#
loop_
_entity_poly.entity_id
_entity_poly.type
_entity_poly.pdbx_seq_one_letter_code
_entity_poly.pdbx_strand_id
1 'polypeptide(L)'
;MGTEKAEPGSEQAVKAACHRVLWDMRPFGADEARELLAELDEHVRALSPQVSALVPELGGEDRETALLVLRHVDRVLHPDASLTDGQLRLHELAVVARALSELIVLGRRRVRGERPAGGDAENGSADAAGWLAAGAGT
;
A
#
# COMPACT_ATOMS: atom_id res chain seq x y z
N MET A 1 -27.86 -13.41 -1.58
CA MET A 1 -26.85 -12.41 -1.20
C MET A 1 -25.97 -12.24 -2.42
N GLY A 2 -26.29 -11.25 -3.25
CA GLY A 2 -25.68 -11.11 -4.57
C GLY A 2 -24.25 -10.61 -4.41
N THR A 3 -23.29 -11.35 -4.95
CA THR A 3 -21.97 -10.78 -5.23
C THR A 3 -22.17 -9.81 -6.38
N GLU A 4 -22.44 -8.55 -6.06
CA GLU A 4 -22.26 -7.46 -7.01
C GLU A 4 -20.84 -7.62 -7.55
N LYS A 5 -20.72 -8.08 -8.81
CA LYS A 5 -19.43 -8.12 -9.49
C LYS A 5 -18.98 -6.67 -9.52
N ALA A 6 -17.92 -6.36 -8.78
CA ALA A 6 -17.33 -5.04 -8.82
C ALA A 6 -17.02 -4.71 -10.28
N GLU A 7 -17.51 -3.57 -10.77
CA GLU A 7 -17.23 -3.10 -12.12
C GLU A 7 -15.70 -3.03 -12.28
N PRO A 8 -15.14 -3.58 -13.38
CA PRO A 8 -13.70 -3.54 -13.61
C PRO A 8 -13.19 -2.10 -13.60
N GLY A 9 -12.04 -1.86 -12.95
CA GLY A 9 -11.51 -0.52 -12.75
C GLY A 9 -12.14 0.29 -11.59
N SER A 10 -13.17 -0.23 -10.92
CA SER A 10 -13.65 0.37 -9.66
C SER A 10 -12.61 0.20 -8.54
N GLU A 11 -12.61 1.11 -7.56
CA GLU A 11 -11.70 1.03 -6.39
C GLU A 11 -11.79 -0.34 -5.67
N GLN A 12 -12.99 -0.93 -5.66
CA GLN A 12 -13.23 -2.23 -5.04
C GLN A 12 -12.71 -3.40 -5.88
N ALA A 13 -12.81 -3.32 -7.22
CA ALA A 13 -12.19 -4.29 -8.12
C ALA A 13 -10.66 -4.26 -7.99
N VAL A 14 -10.06 -3.07 -7.94
CA VAL A 14 -8.61 -2.96 -7.78
C VAL A 14 -8.12 -3.43 -6.41
N LYS A 15 -8.86 -3.14 -5.33
CA LYS A 15 -8.56 -3.73 -4.01
C LYS A 15 -8.61 -5.25 -4.04
N ALA A 16 -9.60 -5.83 -4.71
CA ALA A 16 -9.70 -7.28 -4.88
C ALA A 16 -8.54 -7.84 -5.73
N ALA A 17 -8.17 -7.15 -6.81
CA ALA A 17 -7.02 -7.51 -7.66
C ALA A 17 -5.71 -7.48 -6.87
N CYS A 18 -5.42 -6.39 -6.15
CA CYS A 18 -4.27 -6.28 -5.26
C CYS A 18 -4.28 -7.38 -4.19
N HIS A 19 -5.42 -7.62 -3.53
CA HIS A 19 -5.52 -8.67 -2.53
C HIS A 19 -5.20 -10.04 -3.13
N ARG A 20 -5.74 -10.32 -4.30
CA ARG A 20 -5.52 -11.58 -4.98
C ARG A 20 -4.06 -11.76 -5.38
N VAL A 21 -3.44 -10.77 -6.01
CA VAL A 21 -2.03 -10.85 -6.43
C VAL A 21 -1.07 -11.04 -5.26
N LEU A 22 -1.35 -10.36 -4.14
CA LEU A 22 -0.41 -10.32 -3.01
C LEU A 22 -0.60 -11.48 -2.02
N TRP A 23 -1.78 -12.11 -1.95
CA TRP A 23 -2.09 -13.16 -0.98
C TRP A 23 -2.59 -14.48 -1.57
N ASP A 24 -2.99 -14.54 -2.84
CA ASP A 24 -3.31 -15.82 -3.50
C ASP A 24 -2.03 -16.49 -3.99
N MET A 25 -1.70 -17.64 -3.42
CA MET A 25 -0.49 -18.41 -3.75
C MET A 25 -0.62 -19.17 -5.08
N ARG A 26 -1.80 -19.14 -5.71
CA ARG A 26 -2.04 -19.84 -6.99
C ARG A 26 -1.40 -19.06 -8.14
N PRO A 27 -0.69 -19.74 -9.06
CA PRO A 27 -0.16 -19.07 -10.24
C PRO A 27 -1.29 -18.60 -11.15
N PHE A 28 -1.18 -17.37 -11.64
CA PHE A 28 -2.09 -16.82 -12.63
C PHE A 28 -1.83 -17.42 -14.01
N GLY A 29 -2.91 -17.70 -14.74
CA GLY A 29 -2.82 -18.02 -16.16
C GLY A 29 -2.29 -16.83 -16.96
N ALA A 30 -1.75 -17.07 -18.16
CA ALA A 30 -1.13 -16.01 -18.96
C ALA A 30 -2.09 -14.87 -19.35
N ASP A 31 -3.34 -15.20 -19.73
CA ASP A 31 -4.34 -14.19 -20.09
C ASP A 31 -4.83 -13.42 -18.87
N GLU A 32 -5.06 -14.11 -17.76
CA GLU A 32 -5.45 -13.50 -16.49
C GLU A 32 -4.35 -12.58 -15.92
N ALA A 33 -3.08 -13.00 -16.00
CA ALA A 33 -1.96 -12.15 -15.61
C ALA A 33 -1.87 -10.89 -16.49
N ARG A 34 -2.16 -11.01 -17.79
CA ARG A 34 -2.17 -9.87 -18.72
C ARG A 34 -3.29 -8.88 -18.37
N GLU A 35 -4.49 -9.37 -18.08
CA GLU A 35 -5.62 -8.54 -17.67
C GLU A 35 -5.34 -7.80 -16.36
N LEU A 36 -4.84 -8.52 -15.34
CA LEU A 36 -4.48 -7.93 -14.05
C LEU A 36 -3.33 -6.92 -14.18
N LEU A 37 -2.34 -7.19 -15.03
CA LEU A 37 -1.26 -6.25 -15.31
C LEU A 37 -1.80 -4.95 -15.92
N ALA A 38 -2.69 -5.04 -16.91
CA ALA A 38 -3.29 -3.87 -17.54
C ALA A 38 -4.15 -3.06 -16.54
N GLU A 39 -4.98 -3.74 -15.74
CA GLU A 39 -5.83 -3.10 -14.73
C GLU A 39 -4.99 -2.39 -13.66
N LEU A 40 -3.94 -3.04 -13.14
CA LEU A 40 -3.07 -2.44 -12.13
C LEU A 40 -2.20 -1.31 -12.70
N ASP A 41 -1.69 -1.44 -13.92
CA ASP A 41 -0.91 -0.38 -14.59
C ASP A 41 -1.76 0.89 -14.77
N GLU A 42 -2.98 0.75 -15.30
CA GLU A 42 -3.92 1.85 -15.45
C GLU A 42 -4.23 2.51 -14.10
N HIS A 43 -4.46 1.70 -13.06
CA HIS A 43 -4.73 2.22 -11.72
C HIS A 43 -3.55 2.98 -11.12
N VAL A 44 -2.33 2.45 -11.25
CA VAL A 44 -1.11 3.13 -10.77
C VAL A 44 -0.92 4.46 -11.50
N ARG A 45 -1.18 4.53 -12.81
CA ARG A 45 -1.16 5.79 -13.58
C ARG A 45 -2.22 6.78 -13.12
N ALA A 46 -3.39 6.31 -12.69
CA ALA A 46 -4.46 7.18 -12.19
C ALA A 46 -4.18 7.71 -10.78
N LEU A 47 -3.54 6.92 -9.91
CA LEU A 47 -3.25 7.30 -8.52
C LEU A 47 -1.97 8.12 -8.36
N SER A 48 -0.95 7.90 -9.19
CA SER A 48 0.35 8.56 -9.02
C SER A 48 0.29 10.10 -9.03
N PRO A 49 -0.50 10.78 -9.89
CA PRO A 49 -0.60 12.24 -9.87
C PRO A 49 -1.30 12.75 -8.61
N GLN A 50 -2.24 11.98 -8.06
CA GLN A 50 -2.95 12.32 -6.83
C GLN A 50 -2.02 12.28 -5.64
N VAL A 51 -1.19 11.23 -5.52
CA VAL A 51 -0.17 11.16 -4.46
C VAL A 51 0.88 12.25 -4.64
N SER A 52 1.34 12.51 -5.86
CA SER A 52 2.29 13.60 -6.15
C SER A 52 1.77 14.96 -5.67
N ALA A 53 0.49 15.25 -5.90
CA ALA A 53 -0.16 16.46 -5.42
C ALA A 53 -0.28 16.54 -3.88
N LEU A 54 -0.37 15.40 -3.19
CA LEU A 54 -0.45 15.31 -1.73
C LEU A 54 0.92 15.46 -1.04
N VAL A 55 2.03 15.15 -1.71
CA VAL A 55 3.39 15.17 -1.12
C VAL A 55 3.72 16.46 -0.35
N PRO A 56 3.40 17.68 -0.84
CA PRO A 56 3.70 18.91 -0.11
C PRO A 56 2.94 19.06 1.22
N GLU A 57 1.80 18.39 1.36
CA GLU A 57 0.95 18.41 2.56
C GLU A 57 1.35 17.33 3.58
N LEU A 58 2.15 16.34 3.17
CA LEU A 58 2.68 15.31 4.04
C LEU A 58 3.91 15.83 4.81
N GLY A 59 4.03 15.43 6.08
CA GLY A 59 5.15 15.77 6.94
C GLY A 59 5.93 14.54 7.41
N GLY A 60 7.24 14.70 7.65
CA GLY A 60 8.10 13.66 8.21
C GLY A 60 8.15 12.38 7.36
N GLU A 61 8.06 11.24 8.03
CA GLU A 61 8.18 9.89 7.44
C GLU A 61 7.14 9.60 6.35
N ASP A 62 5.93 10.17 6.47
CA ASP A 62 4.86 10.00 5.46
C ASP A 62 5.29 10.58 4.10
N ARG A 63 5.96 11.74 4.12
CA ARG A 63 6.46 12.41 2.92
C ARG A 63 7.59 11.63 2.28
N GLU A 64 8.53 11.13 3.10
CA GLU A 64 9.64 10.30 2.62
C GLU A 64 9.13 9.00 2.00
N THR A 65 8.15 8.37 2.65
CA THR A 65 7.47 7.17 2.12
C THR A 65 6.78 7.46 0.80
N ALA A 66 6.05 8.57 0.69
CA ALA A 66 5.38 8.96 -0.55
C ALA A 66 6.37 9.17 -1.70
N LEU A 67 7.49 9.85 -1.45
CA LEU A 67 8.55 10.04 -2.44
C LEU A 67 9.20 8.72 -2.88
N LEU A 68 9.42 7.79 -1.94
CA LEU A 68 9.96 6.47 -2.25
C LEU A 68 8.99 5.65 -3.10
N VAL A 69 7.70 5.69 -2.78
CA VAL A 69 6.64 5.02 -3.55
C VAL A 69 6.55 5.61 -4.96
N LEU A 70 6.57 6.94 -5.11
CA LEU A 70 6.57 7.59 -6.44
C LEU A 70 7.79 7.21 -7.27
N ARG A 71 8.98 7.10 -6.65
CA ARG A 71 10.16 6.56 -7.33
C ARG A 71 9.98 5.11 -7.78
N HIS A 72 9.24 4.29 -7.02
CA HIS A 72 8.91 2.93 -7.44
C HIS A 72 7.88 2.90 -8.57
N VAL A 73 6.92 3.83 -8.58
CA VAL A 73 6.00 4.03 -9.72
C VAL A 73 6.79 4.23 -11.02
N ASP A 74 7.78 5.11 -11.02
CA ASP A 74 8.60 5.37 -12.21
C ASP A 74 9.33 4.11 -12.70
N ARG A 75 9.76 3.24 -11.78
CA ARG A 75 10.41 1.97 -12.12
C ARG A 75 9.45 0.96 -12.73
N VAL A 76 8.28 0.76 -12.12
CA VAL A 76 7.33 -0.28 -12.56
C VAL A 76 6.58 0.10 -13.84
N LEU A 77 6.40 1.41 -14.08
CA LEU A 77 5.80 1.93 -15.30
C LEU A 77 6.81 2.14 -16.44
N HIS A 78 8.12 1.97 -16.19
CA HIS A 78 9.14 2.17 -17.21
C HIS A 78 8.97 1.14 -18.34
N PRO A 79 9.07 1.53 -19.63
CA PRO A 79 8.95 0.60 -20.75
C PRO A 79 9.97 -0.54 -20.71
N ASP A 80 11.15 -0.28 -20.17
CA ASP A 80 12.24 -1.26 -19.99
C ASP A 80 12.20 -2.01 -18.64
N ALA A 81 11.14 -1.85 -17.83
CA ALA A 81 10.99 -2.64 -16.61
C ALA A 81 10.99 -4.14 -16.97
N SER A 82 12.08 -4.82 -16.58
CA SER A 82 12.45 -6.19 -16.99
C SER A 82 11.22 -7.09 -17.18
N LEU A 83 10.99 -7.50 -18.44
CA LEU A 83 9.90 -8.39 -18.86
C LEU A 83 10.13 -9.85 -18.45
N THR A 84 11.19 -10.13 -17.69
CA THR A 84 11.73 -11.47 -17.47
C THR A 84 10.87 -12.32 -16.54
N ASP A 85 10.05 -11.69 -15.70
CA ASP A 85 9.10 -12.40 -14.81
C ASP A 85 7.79 -11.61 -14.67
N GLY A 86 6.75 -12.09 -15.35
CA GLY A 86 5.41 -11.48 -15.31
C GLY A 86 4.74 -11.57 -13.93
N GLN A 87 5.07 -12.57 -13.10
CA GLN A 87 4.54 -12.66 -11.73
C GLN A 87 5.21 -11.64 -10.83
N LEU A 88 6.52 -11.46 -10.95
CA LEU A 88 7.24 -10.42 -10.21
C LEU A 88 6.69 -9.04 -10.56
N ARG A 89 6.51 -8.75 -11.85
CA ARG A 89 5.95 -7.47 -12.31
C ARG A 89 4.53 -7.23 -11.79
N LEU A 90 3.70 -8.28 -11.80
CA LEU A 90 2.35 -8.20 -11.27
C LEU A 90 2.36 -7.92 -9.76
N HIS A 91 3.25 -8.58 -9.01
CA HIS A 91 3.45 -8.34 -7.59
C HIS A 91 3.90 -6.91 -7.29
N GLU A 92 4.92 -6.42 -8.00
CA GLU A 92 5.43 -5.05 -7.84
C GLU A 92 4.34 -4.00 -8.09
N LEU A 93 3.55 -4.17 -9.17
CA LEU A 93 2.42 -3.29 -9.47
C LEU A 93 1.35 -3.33 -8.37
N ALA A 94 1.02 -4.51 -7.83
CA ALA A 94 0.04 -4.63 -6.76
C ALA A 94 0.52 -3.99 -5.45
N VAL A 95 1.82 -4.11 -5.11
CA VAL A 95 2.42 -3.43 -3.95
C VAL A 95 2.32 -1.91 -4.13
N VAL A 96 2.71 -1.39 -5.29
CA VAL A 96 2.68 0.05 -5.59
C VAL A 96 1.24 0.58 -5.58
N ALA A 97 0.30 -0.10 -6.23
CA ALA A 97 -1.11 0.27 -6.25
C ALA A 97 -1.70 0.36 -4.83
N ARG A 98 -1.40 -0.63 -3.98
CA ARG A 98 -1.82 -0.63 -2.58
C ARG A 98 -1.20 0.53 -1.81
N ALA A 99 0.11 0.76 -1.93
CA ALA A 99 0.80 1.84 -1.24
C ALA A 99 0.24 3.23 -1.64
N LEU A 100 -0.01 3.46 -2.92
CA LEU A 100 -0.63 4.70 -3.41
C LEU A 100 -2.04 4.89 -2.83
N SER A 101 -2.84 3.82 -2.78
CA SER A 101 -4.19 3.86 -2.19
C SER A 101 -4.16 4.27 -0.71
N GLU A 102 -3.27 3.66 0.08
CA GLU A 102 -3.11 3.97 1.51
C GLU A 102 -2.62 5.42 1.71
N LEU A 103 -1.68 5.90 0.91
CA LEU A 103 -1.19 7.27 0.97
C LEU A 103 -2.29 8.30 0.65
N ILE A 104 -3.19 8.00 -0.30
CA ILE A 104 -4.34 8.86 -0.59
C ILE A 104 -5.31 8.90 0.60
N VAL A 105 -5.60 7.74 1.22
CA VAL A 105 -6.45 7.67 2.40
C VAL A 105 -5.84 8.47 3.56
N LEU A 106 -4.55 8.30 3.81
CA LEU A 106 -3.81 9.01 4.85
C LEU A 106 -3.78 10.52 4.59
N GLY A 107 -3.46 10.94 3.37
CA GLY A 107 -3.46 12.35 2.98
C GLY A 107 -4.83 12.98 3.18
N ARG A 108 -5.92 12.32 2.73
CA ARG A 108 -7.30 12.82 2.91
C ARG A 108 -7.69 13.00 4.38
N ARG A 109 -7.26 12.11 5.28
CA ARG A 109 -7.51 12.23 6.73
C ARG A 109 -6.80 13.45 7.32
N ARG A 110 -5.55 13.70 6.91
CA ARG A 110 -4.78 14.88 7.35
C ARG A 110 -5.39 16.19 6.85
N VAL A 111 -5.80 16.25 5.57
CA VAL A 111 -6.48 17.45 5.02
C VAL A 111 -7.76 17.77 5.78
N ARG A 112 -8.51 16.74 6.20
CA ARG A 112 -9.74 16.92 7.00
C ARG A 112 -9.50 17.23 8.48
N GLY A 113 -8.24 17.26 8.93
CA GLY A 113 -7.90 17.44 10.34
C GLY A 113 -8.32 16.27 11.23
N GLU A 114 -8.58 15.09 10.66
CA GLU A 114 -8.85 13.88 11.42
C GLU A 114 -7.56 13.44 12.11
N ARG A 115 -7.45 13.75 13.40
CA ARG A 115 -6.33 13.33 14.25
C ARG A 115 -6.28 11.79 14.21
N PRO A 116 -5.12 11.17 13.94
CA PRO A 116 -5.02 9.72 13.95
C PRO A 116 -5.49 9.22 15.32
N ALA A 117 -6.45 8.30 15.32
CA ALA A 117 -6.93 7.61 16.52
C ALA A 117 -5.82 6.66 17.00
N GLY A 118 -4.80 7.20 17.65
CA GLY A 118 -3.64 6.46 18.10
C GLY A 118 -2.54 7.43 18.51
N GLY A 119 -2.56 7.83 19.78
CA GLY A 119 -1.62 8.79 20.36
C GLY A 119 -1.94 9.00 21.84
N ASP A 120 -1.63 7.96 22.61
CA ASP A 120 -1.34 7.90 24.05
C ASP A 120 -2.06 8.88 24.98
N ALA A 121 -2.95 8.31 25.79
CA ALA A 121 -3.18 8.82 27.12
C ALA A 121 -1.86 8.70 27.90
N GLU A 122 -1.16 9.82 28.08
CA GLU A 122 -0.28 10.04 29.22
C GLU A 122 -1.05 9.66 30.50
N ASN A 123 -0.82 8.46 31.03
CA ASN A 123 -1.01 8.19 32.44
C ASN A 123 -0.27 6.93 32.88
N GLY A 124 0.70 7.12 33.77
CA GLY A 124 1.22 6.03 34.62
C GLY A 124 2.68 5.68 34.38
N SER A 125 3.56 6.39 35.09
CA SER A 125 4.85 5.93 35.58
C SER A 125 4.88 4.41 35.82
N ALA A 126 5.53 3.65 34.93
CA ALA A 126 5.91 2.27 35.18
C ALA A 126 7.44 2.20 35.16
N ASP A 127 7.98 2.05 36.37
CA ASP A 127 9.38 1.88 36.70
C ASP A 127 10.06 0.82 35.83
N ALA A 128 11.13 1.19 35.13
CA ALA A 128 11.90 0.32 34.23
C ALA A 128 12.83 -0.67 34.97
N ALA A 129 12.56 -0.98 36.24
CA ALA A 129 13.45 -1.78 37.11
C ALA A 129 12.87 -3.15 37.55
N GLY A 130 11.70 -3.57 37.07
CA GLY A 130 11.00 -4.75 37.60
C GLY A 130 11.30 -6.12 36.98
N TRP A 131 11.96 -6.20 35.82
CA TRP A 131 11.96 -7.44 35.00
C TRP A 131 13.16 -8.37 35.18
N LEU A 132 14.18 -7.99 35.97
CA LEU A 132 15.41 -8.79 36.13
C LEU A 132 15.54 -9.53 37.48
N ALA A 133 14.53 -9.47 38.36
CA ALA A 133 14.63 -10.05 39.72
C ALA A 133 13.81 -11.33 39.98
N ALA A 134 13.30 -12.00 38.93
CA ALA A 134 12.50 -13.23 39.08
C ALA A 134 13.22 -14.51 38.63
N GLY A 135 14.55 -14.46 38.49
CA GLY A 135 15.33 -15.59 37.95
C GLY A 135 16.69 -15.78 38.62
N ALA A 136 16.78 -15.57 39.94
CA ALA A 136 17.94 -15.99 40.72
C ALA A 136 17.55 -16.18 42.19
N GLY A 137 17.42 -17.43 42.63
CA GLY A 137 17.10 -17.77 44.01
C GLY A 137 16.98 -19.27 44.21
N THR A 138 18.15 -19.91 44.35
CA THR A 138 18.51 -21.16 45.07
C THR A 138 17.40 -22.16 45.42
#